data_AF-A0A8T5GYN9-F1
#
_entry.id   AF-A0A8T5GYN9-F1
#
_cell.length_a   1.000
_cell.length_b   1.000
_cell.length_c   1.000
_cell.angle_alpha   90.00
_cell.angle_beta   90.00
_cell.angle_gamma   90.00
#
_symmetry.space_group_name_H-M   'P 1'
#
loop_
_entity.id
_entity.type
_entity.pdbx_description
1 polymer ?
#
loop_
_entity_poly.entity_id
_entity_poly.type
_entity_poly.pdbx_seq_one_letter_code
_entity_poly.pdbx_strand_id
1 'polypeptide(L)'
;PTGMQEELARPVIEVVEFPSGKITHEMFAFGSEIAVVPVEGNSRGLSPMKSLAKEALIQKIREWIGVESQIQILSDASANIYVPSNMISTLVGRGGENIRQLQDDLGGIALSVKSLDEMPEGMDSPRSRYRGDKQDSRSKAGRAWENPSRGSKGRGRNSKKGRR
;
A
#
# COMPACT_ATOMS: atom_id res chain seq x y z
N PRO A 1 21.52 1.12 -11.58
CA PRO A 1 20.76 0.21 -10.69
C PRO A 1 19.93 1.02 -9.70
N THR A 2 18.85 0.42 -9.20
CA THR A 2 17.85 1.12 -8.41
C THR A 2 18.45 1.53 -7.06
N GLY A 3 18.77 2.82 -6.89
CA GLY A 3 19.33 3.38 -5.65
C GLY A 3 20.83 3.74 -5.66
N MET A 4 21.52 3.70 -6.79
CA MET A 4 22.90 4.23 -6.91
C MET A 4 22.92 5.66 -7.48
N GLN A 5 23.81 6.48 -6.94
CA GLN A 5 24.08 7.85 -7.41
C GLN A 5 24.64 7.83 -8.85
N GLU A 6 24.27 8.85 -9.63
CA GLU A 6 24.31 8.89 -11.11
C GLU A 6 25.70 8.63 -11.73
N GLU A 7 26.77 8.82 -10.95
CA GLU A 7 28.17 8.65 -11.39
C GLU A 7 28.64 7.18 -11.51
N LEU A 8 27.77 6.21 -11.23
CA LEU A 8 28.08 4.77 -11.27
C LEU A 8 27.22 3.97 -12.28
N ALA A 9 26.71 4.61 -13.33
CA ALA A 9 25.90 3.96 -14.35
C ALA A 9 26.70 2.84 -15.06
N ARG A 10 26.47 1.60 -14.64
CA ARG A 10 27.01 0.38 -15.23
C ARG A 10 25.91 -0.35 -16.02
N PRO A 11 26.26 -1.17 -17.03
CA PRO A 11 25.29 -2.06 -17.66
C PRO A 11 24.68 -2.99 -16.59
N VAL A 12 23.34 -3.08 -16.57
CA VAL A 12 22.56 -3.92 -15.67
C VAL A 12 21.80 -4.96 -16.49
N ILE A 13 21.71 -6.18 -15.97
CA ILE A 13 20.88 -7.25 -16.53
C ILE A 13 19.67 -7.44 -15.63
N GLU A 14 18.47 -7.46 -16.21
CA GLU A 14 17.20 -7.67 -15.51
C GLU A 14 16.77 -9.14 -15.59
N VAL A 15 16.44 -9.73 -14.44
CA VAL A 15 15.93 -11.11 -14.36
C VAL A 15 14.42 -11.07 -14.18
N VAL A 16 13.68 -11.50 -15.20
CA VAL A 16 12.21 -11.49 -15.21
C VAL A 16 11.62 -12.89 -15.00
N GLU A 17 10.52 -12.96 -14.25
CA GLU A 17 9.70 -14.16 -14.10
C GLU A 17 8.77 -14.32 -15.31
N PHE A 18 8.67 -15.52 -15.88
CA PHE A 18 7.72 -15.84 -16.97
C PHE A 18 6.55 -16.67 -16.42
N PRO A 19 5.29 -16.39 -16.81
CA PRO A 19 4.84 -15.42 -17.81
C PRO A 19 4.60 -13.99 -17.28
N SER A 20 4.75 -13.75 -15.98
CA SER A 20 4.35 -12.50 -15.33
C SER A 20 5.11 -11.25 -15.84
N GLY A 21 6.31 -11.44 -16.40
CA GLY A 21 7.21 -10.36 -16.82
C GLY A 21 7.79 -9.57 -15.64
N LYS A 22 7.57 -10.02 -14.40
CA LYS A 22 7.98 -9.30 -13.19
C LYS A 22 9.48 -9.41 -12.99
N ILE A 23 10.18 -8.28 -12.90
CA ILE A 23 11.61 -8.25 -12.54
C ILE A 23 11.74 -8.72 -11.09
N THR A 24 12.61 -9.70 -10.86
CA THR A 24 12.88 -10.32 -9.55
C THR A 24 14.27 -10.01 -9.04
N HIS A 25 15.24 -9.84 -9.94
CA HIS A 25 16.62 -9.52 -9.59
C HIS A 25 17.22 -8.55 -10.60
N GLU A 26 18.12 -7.70 -10.10
CA GLU A 26 19.07 -6.94 -10.91
C GLU A 26 20.44 -7.58 -10.75
N MET A 27 21.15 -7.76 -11.87
CA MET A 27 22.51 -8.27 -11.89
C MET A 27 23.46 -7.20 -12.44
N PHE A 28 24.57 -6.96 -11.75
CA PHE A 28 25.61 -6.05 -12.24
C PHE A 28 27.01 -6.55 -11.87
N ALA A 29 27.99 -6.17 -12.70
CA ALA A 29 29.39 -6.48 -12.45
C ALA A 29 30.02 -5.45 -11.49
N PHE A 30 30.64 -5.94 -10.43
CA PHE A 30 31.39 -5.15 -9.46
C PHE A 30 32.85 -5.60 -9.41
N GLY A 31 33.69 -4.96 -10.22
CA GLY A 31 35.10 -5.34 -10.33
C GLY A 31 35.22 -6.70 -11.03
N SER A 32 35.73 -7.71 -10.33
CA SER A 32 35.86 -9.10 -10.80
C SER A 32 34.71 -10.02 -10.37
N GLU A 33 33.72 -9.51 -9.66
CA GLU A 33 32.60 -10.30 -9.12
C GLU A 33 31.26 -9.88 -9.74
N ILE A 34 30.30 -10.82 -9.77
CA ILE A 34 28.93 -10.58 -10.22
C ILE A 34 28.05 -10.46 -8.98
N ALA A 35 27.40 -9.30 -8.80
CA ALA A 35 26.42 -9.08 -7.76
C ALA A 35 25.02 -9.40 -8.30
N VAL A 36 24.30 -10.27 -7.58
CA VAL A 36 22.88 -10.54 -7.81
C VAL A 36 22.12 -9.88 -6.67
N VAL A 37 21.41 -8.80 -6.98
CA VAL A 37 20.62 -8.08 -6.01
C VAL A 37 19.16 -8.47 -6.23
N PRO A 38 18.48 -9.05 -5.22
CA PRO A 38 17.05 -9.21 -5.31
C PRO A 38 16.46 -7.81 -5.46
N VAL A 39 15.73 -7.59 -6.54
CA VAL A 39 14.69 -6.60 -6.45
C VAL A 39 13.62 -7.32 -5.64
N GLU A 40 13.70 -7.18 -4.30
CA GLU A 40 12.51 -7.35 -3.48
C GLU A 40 11.40 -6.72 -4.30
N GLY A 41 10.33 -7.47 -4.58
CA GLY A 41 9.23 -7.08 -5.45
C GLY A 41 8.53 -5.85 -4.92
N ASN A 42 9.27 -4.75 -4.93
CA ASN A 42 8.98 -3.46 -4.42
C ASN A 42 8.02 -2.95 -5.49
N SER A 43 6.74 -3.15 -5.21
CA SER A 43 5.99 -2.02 -4.67
C SER A 43 6.97 -1.01 -4.07
N ARG A 44 7.62 -0.18 -4.93
CA ARG A 44 8.63 0.83 -4.58
C ARG A 44 8.32 1.22 -3.16
N GLY A 45 9.11 0.76 -2.17
CA GLY A 45 8.90 1.15 -0.79
C GLY A 45 8.83 2.66 -0.87
N LEU A 46 7.61 3.20 -0.74
CA LEU A 46 7.33 4.54 -1.24
C LEU A 46 8.37 5.42 -0.56
N SER A 47 9.16 6.18 -1.32
CA SER A 47 10.13 7.10 -0.72
C SER A 47 9.42 7.83 0.43
N PRO A 48 10.05 8.10 1.59
CA PRO A 48 9.33 8.61 2.75
C PRO A 48 8.39 9.79 2.43
N MET A 49 8.79 10.66 1.51
CA MET A 49 7.95 11.73 0.96
C MET A 49 6.70 11.23 0.21
N LYS A 50 6.82 10.22 -0.65
CA LYS A 50 5.69 9.56 -1.32
C LYS A 50 4.78 8.83 -0.35
N SER A 51 5.32 8.21 0.71
CA SER A 51 4.47 7.60 1.74
C SER A 51 3.65 8.66 2.47
N LEU A 52 4.29 9.77 2.86
CA LEU A 52 3.63 10.91 3.50
C LEU A 52 2.58 11.53 2.57
N ALA A 53 2.91 11.74 1.29
CA ALA A 53 1.98 12.26 0.29
C ALA A 53 0.77 11.33 0.12
N LYS A 54 1.00 10.01 0.05
CA LYS A 54 -0.07 9.01 -0.03
C LYS A 54 -1.01 9.11 1.18
N GLU A 55 -0.47 9.20 2.39
CA GLU A 55 -1.26 9.31 3.62
C GLU A 55 -2.06 10.62 3.67
N ALA A 56 -1.45 11.75 3.32
CA ALA A 56 -2.11 13.05 3.26
C ALA A 56 -3.26 13.07 2.24
N LEU A 57 -3.05 12.48 1.06
CA LEU A 57 -4.09 12.35 0.05
C LEU A 57 -5.26 11.47 0.52
N ILE A 58 -4.97 10.32 1.15
CA ILE A 58 -6.00 9.44 1.71
C ILE A 58 -6.82 10.19 2.77
N GLN A 59 -6.15 10.94 3.64
CA GLN A 59 -6.83 11.74 4.67
C GLN A 59 -7.73 12.80 4.06
N LYS A 60 -7.23 13.58 3.09
CA LYS A 60 -8.01 14.66 2.47
C LYS A 60 -9.22 14.13 1.71
N ILE A 61 -9.07 13.04 0.97
CA ILE A 61 -10.20 12.37 0.30
C ILE A 61 -11.22 11.86 1.34
N ARG A 62 -10.76 11.26 2.43
CA ARG A 62 -11.64 10.79 3.50
C ARG A 62 -12.43 11.93 4.15
N GLU A 63 -11.81 13.08 4.39
CA GLU A 63 -12.47 14.27 4.95
C GLU A 63 -13.56 14.80 4.01
N TRP A 64 -13.33 14.70 2.70
CA TRP A 64 -14.22 15.28 1.70
C TRP A 64 -15.43 14.39 1.36
N ILE A 65 -15.20 13.09 1.16
CA ILE A 65 -16.23 12.14 0.69
C ILE A 65 -16.56 11.03 1.68
N GLY A 66 -15.85 10.93 2.81
CA GLY A 66 -16.18 9.99 3.89
C GLY A 66 -15.91 8.52 3.57
N VAL A 67 -15.21 8.20 2.47
CA VAL A 67 -14.95 6.82 2.05
C VAL A 67 -13.48 6.46 2.12
N GLU A 68 -13.21 5.18 2.38
CA GLU A 68 -11.86 4.65 2.26
C GLU A 68 -11.45 4.57 0.77
N SER A 69 -10.26 5.08 0.47
CA SER A 69 -9.68 5.09 -0.86
C SER A 69 -8.26 4.53 -0.81
N GLN A 70 -7.82 3.92 -1.90
CA GLN A 70 -6.41 3.57 -2.09
C GLN A 70 -5.78 4.46 -3.14
N ILE A 71 -4.50 4.78 -2.92
CA ILE A 71 -3.77 5.70 -3.78
C ILE A 71 -2.49 5.04 -4.24
N GLN A 72 -2.27 5.10 -5.55
CA GLN A 72 -1.06 4.68 -6.22
C GLN A 72 -0.38 5.91 -6.80
N ILE A 73 0.74 6.29 -6.22
CA ILE A 73 1.59 7.35 -6.76
C ILE A 73 2.38 6.76 -7.94
N LEU A 74 2.14 7.28 -9.14
CA LEU A 74 2.81 6.83 -10.36
C LEU A 74 4.15 7.56 -10.52
N SER A 75 4.11 8.88 -10.39
CA SER A 75 5.24 9.81 -10.52
C SER A 75 5.13 10.91 -9.45
N ASP A 76 6.06 11.85 -9.45
CA ASP A 76 6.06 12.98 -8.50
C ASP A 76 4.91 13.97 -8.77
N ALA A 77 4.32 13.93 -9.97
CA ALA A 77 3.24 14.81 -10.40
C ALA A 77 1.95 14.08 -10.79
N SER A 78 1.84 12.76 -10.58
CA SER A 78 0.66 12.00 -10.99
C SER A 78 0.32 10.83 -10.07
N ALA A 79 -0.97 10.66 -9.74
CA ALA A 79 -1.46 9.56 -8.91
C ALA A 79 -2.80 9.01 -9.39
N ASN A 80 -2.99 7.70 -9.19
CA ASN A 80 -4.28 7.02 -9.35
C ASN A 80 -4.96 6.89 -7.99
N ILE A 81 -6.25 7.22 -7.94
CA ILE A 81 -7.13 7.06 -6.79
C ILE A 81 -8.12 5.95 -7.12
N TYR A 82 -8.16 4.92 -6.28
CA TYR A 82 -9.09 3.81 -6.36
C TYR A 82 -10.19 3.97 -5.32
N VAL A 83 -11.44 4.10 -5.78
CA VAL A 83 -12.64 4.28 -4.95
C VAL A 83 -13.75 3.33 -5.37
N PRO A 84 -14.73 3.08 -4.49
CA PRO A 84 -15.95 2.37 -4.87
C PRO A 84 -16.60 3.00 -6.11
N SER A 85 -17.09 2.19 -7.04
CA SER A 85 -17.60 2.65 -8.34
C SER A 85 -18.76 3.66 -8.22
N ASN A 86 -19.57 3.54 -7.16
CA ASN A 86 -20.66 4.48 -6.85
C ASN A 86 -20.17 5.87 -6.39
N MET A 87 -18.88 6.02 -6.04
CA MET A 87 -18.30 7.26 -5.54
C MET A 87 -17.48 8.02 -6.59
N ILE A 88 -17.17 7.40 -7.73
CA ILE A 88 -16.37 8.03 -8.80
C ILE A 88 -17.01 9.34 -9.25
N SER A 89 -18.32 9.34 -9.48
CA SER A 89 -19.07 10.54 -9.92
C SER A 89 -19.03 11.67 -8.89
N THR A 90 -19.13 11.34 -7.59
CA THR A 90 -19.04 12.31 -6.48
C THR A 90 -17.65 12.93 -6.40
N LEU A 91 -16.60 12.12 -6.56
CA LEU A 91 -15.21 12.57 -6.49
C LEU A 91 -14.85 13.43 -7.70
N VAL A 92 -15.28 13.05 -8.90
CA VAL A 92 -15.05 13.84 -10.13
C VAL A 92 -15.87 15.13 -10.13
N GLY A 93 -17.11 15.09 -9.64
CA GLY A 93 -18.02 16.24 -9.63
C GLY A 93 -18.61 16.56 -11.00
N ARG A 94 -19.51 17.55 -11.05
CA ARG A 94 -20.14 17.99 -12.30
C ARG A 94 -19.09 18.60 -13.21
N GLY A 95 -18.95 18.08 -14.43
CA GLY A 95 -17.96 18.57 -15.40
C GLY A 95 -16.50 18.46 -14.95
N GLY A 96 -16.20 17.67 -13.91
CA GLY A 96 -14.84 17.56 -13.36
C GLY A 96 -14.44 18.68 -12.40
N GLU A 97 -15.39 19.50 -11.93
CA GLU A 97 -15.11 20.62 -11.00
C GLU A 97 -14.43 20.16 -9.71
N ASN A 98 -14.95 19.10 -9.09
CA ASN A 98 -14.44 18.62 -7.79
C ASN A 98 -13.00 18.08 -7.91
N ILE A 99 -12.73 17.26 -8.93
CA ILE A 99 -11.38 16.72 -9.13
C ILE A 99 -10.39 17.82 -9.52
N ARG A 100 -10.80 18.85 -10.26
CA ARG A 100 -9.94 20.01 -10.56
C ARG A 100 -9.57 20.78 -9.30
N GLN A 101 -10.56 21.10 -8.47
CA GLN A 101 -10.32 21.74 -7.19
C GLN A 101 -9.38 20.93 -6.31
N LEU A 102 -9.55 19.60 -6.25
CA LEU A 102 -8.66 18.72 -5.51
C LEU A 102 -7.22 18.76 -6.05
N GLN A 103 -7.03 18.75 -7.37
CA GLN A 103 -5.72 18.85 -8.01
C GLN A 103 -5.04 20.19 -7.70
N ASP A 104 -5.79 21.30 -7.76
CA ASP A 104 -5.29 22.65 -7.45
C ASP A 104 -4.83 22.74 -5.98
N ASP A 105 -5.66 22.23 -5.08
CA ASP A 105 -5.40 22.12 -3.64
C ASP A 105 -4.14 21.31 -3.28
N LEU A 106 -3.73 20.41 -4.18
CA LEU A 106 -2.58 19.53 -4.03
C LEU A 106 -1.35 20.01 -4.83
N GLY A 107 -1.40 21.24 -5.33
CA GLY A 107 -0.28 21.85 -6.05
C GLY A 107 -0.16 21.42 -7.51
N GLY A 108 -1.27 21.03 -8.15
CA GLY A 108 -1.34 20.71 -9.57
C GLY A 108 -0.98 19.26 -9.93
N ILE A 109 -1.00 18.36 -8.96
CA ILE A 109 -0.79 16.92 -9.20
C ILE A 109 -1.93 16.39 -10.07
N ALA A 110 -1.62 15.66 -11.14
CA ALA A 110 -2.61 15.01 -11.99
C ALA A 110 -3.23 13.81 -11.27
N LEU A 111 -4.55 13.83 -11.07
CA LEU A 111 -5.29 12.78 -10.37
C LEU A 111 -6.22 12.03 -11.32
N SER A 112 -5.99 10.73 -11.45
CA SER A 112 -6.89 9.82 -12.18
C SER A 112 -7.74 9.02 -11.20
N VAL A 113 -9.06 9.01 -11.40
CA VAL A 113 -10.01 8.29 -10.55
C VAL A 113 -10.38 6.98 -11.23
N LYS A 114 -10.26 5.86 -10.52
CA LYS A 114 -10.56 4.52 -11.00
C LYS A 114 -11.41 3.75 -10.01
N SER A 115 -12.09 2.72 -10.50
CA SER A 115 -12.83 1.80 -9.64
C SER A 115 -11.87 0.93 -8.81
N LEU A 116 -12.30 0.51 -7.63
CA LEU A 116 -11.55 -0.47 -6.82
C LEU A 116 -11.34 -1.81 -7.54
N ASP A 117 -12.20 -2.13 -8.52
CA ASP A 117 -12.11 -3.35 -9.32
C ASP A 117 -10.93 -3.31 -10.31
N GLU A 118 -10.48 -2.12 -10.70
CA GLU A 118 -9.32 -1.90 -11.58
C GLU A 118 -7.99 -1.78 -10.81
N MET A 119 -8.01 -2.01 -9.49
CA MET A 119 -6.82 -1.88 -8.65
C MET A 119 -5.82 -3.01 -8.98
N PRO A 120 -4.52 -2.70 -9.17
CA PRO A 120 -3.51 -3.70 -9.46
C PRO A 120 -3.38 -4.72 -8.33
N GLU A 121 -3.27 -6.00 -8.70
CA GLU A 121 -3.03 -7.09 -7.77
C GLU A 121 -1.70 -6.87 -7.03
N GLY A 122 -1.73 -6.91 -5.69
CA GLY A 122 -0.56 -6.67 -4.84
C GLY A 122 -0.52 -5.31 -4.12
N MET A 123 -1.47 -4.41 -4.38
CA MET A 123 -1.69 -3.25 -3.51
C MET A 123 -2.51 -3.64 -2.27
N ASP A 124 -2.14 -3.14 -1.09
CA ASP A 124 -2.91 -3.39 0.14
C ASP A 124 -4.39 -3.04 -0.09
N SER A 125 -5.31 -3.96 0.15
CA SER A 125 -6.75 -3.64 0.11
C SER A 125 -7.14 -2.89 1.38
N PRO A 126 -8.04 -1.88 1.34
CA PRO A 126 -8.56 -1.22 2.54
C PRO A 126 -9.10 -2.20 3.58
N ARG A 127 -9.71 -3.29 3.11
CA ARG A 127 -10.26 -4.37 3.94
C ARG A 127 -9.21 -5.10 4.78
N SER A 128 -7.92 -4.98 4.45
CA SER A 128 -6.82 -5.63 5.17
C SER A 128 -6.51 -4.93 6.51
N ARG A 129 -6.79 -3.62 6.64
CA ARG A 129 -6.44 -2.84 7.84
C ARG A 129 -7.19 -3.25 9.10
N TYR A 130 -8.34 -3.92 8.99
CA TYR A 130 -9.10 -4.42 10.14
C TYR A 130 -8.65 -5.80 10.64
N ARG A 131 -7.63 -6.42 10.03
CA ARG A 131 -7.17 -7.79 10.37
C ARG A 131 -5.78 -7.88 11.02
N GLY A 132 -5.22 -6.78 11.51
CA GLY A 132 -3.93 -6.86 12.17
C GLY A 132 -3.40 -5.50 12.62
N ASP A 133 -3.93 -5.00 13.74
CA ASP A 133 -3.20 -4.00 14.52
C ASP A 133 -1.82 -4.60 14.85
N LYS A 134 -0.76 -4.09 14.21
CA LYS A 134 0.63 -4.41 14.57
C LYS A 134 0.91 -4.11 16.06
N GLN A 135 0.07 -3.28 16.68
CA GLN A 135 0.05 -3.01 18.11
C GLN A 135 -0.43 -4.21 18.95
N ASP A 136 -1.41 -5.01 18.50
CA ASP A 136 -1.85 -6.22 19.19
C ASP A 136 -0.78 -7.34 19.09
N SER A 137 -0.11 -7.46 17.94
CA SER A 137 1.01 -8.39 17.78
C SER A 137 2.20 -8.06 18.69
N ARG A 138 2.55 -6.77 18.83
CA ARG A 138 3.60 -6.32 19.77
C ARG A 138 3.19 -6.55 21.23
N SER A 139 1.91 -6.40 21.55
CA SER A 139 1.35 -6.64 22.89
C SER A 139 1.36 -8.12 23.30
N LYS A 140 1.23 -9.04 22.33
CA LYS A 140 1.33 -10.49 22.57
C LYS A 140 2.78 -10.97 22.73
N ALA A 141 3.73 -10.36 22.03
CA ALA A 141 5.14 -10.74 22.13
C ALA A 141 5.77 -10.38 23.50
N GLY A 142 5.37 -9.25 24.10
CA GLY A 142 5.87 -8.85 25.43
C GLY A 142 5.34 -9.73 26.57
N ARG A 143 4.11 -10.24 26.46
CA ARG A 143 3.47 -11.08 27.50
C ARG A 143 4.01 -12.50 27.56
N ALA A 144 4.75 -12.96 26.54
CA ALA A 144 5.26 -14.31 26.47
C ALA A 144 6.48 -14.56 27.37
N TRP A 145 7.19 -13.52 27.82
CA TRP A 145 8.39 -13.63 28.66
C TRP A 145 8.16 -13.33 30.14
N GLU A 146 7.00 -12.79 30.53
CA GLU A 146 6.75 -12.37 31.92
C GLU A 146 6.05 -13.41 32.81
N ASN A 147 5.55 -14.53 32.27
CA ASN A 147 4.94 -15.57 33.13
C ASN A 147 4.85 -16.95 32.46
N PRO A 148 5.71 -17.93 32.78
CA PRO A 148 5.53 -19.31 32.33
C PRO A 148 4.51 -20.11 33.16
N SER A 149 3.75 -19.49 34.07
CA SER A 149 2.74 -20.19 34.88
C SER A 149 1.40 -19.49 34.85
N ARG A 150 0.53 -19.93 33.92
CA ARG A 150 -0.90 -20.25 34.12
C ARG A 150 -1.60 -20.32 32.76
N GLY A 151 -1.99 -21.54 32.39
CA GLY A 151 -2.82 -21.81 31.22
C GLY A 151 -4.10 -20.97 31.22
N SER A 152 -4.33 -20.28 30.10
CA SER A 152 -5.60 -19.62 29.84
C SER A 152 -6.63 -20.66 29.40
N LYS A 153 -7.42 -21.12 30.38
CA LYS A 153 -8.67 -21.85 30.16
C LYS A 153 -9.59 -20.99 29.28
N GLY A 154 -9.97 -21.54 28.14
CA GLY A 154 -11.03 -20.99 27.30
C GLY A 154 -12.33 -20.82 28.09
N ARG A 155 -12.76 -19.56 28.23
CA ARG A 155 -14.16 -19.16 28.45
C ARG A 155 -14.65 -18.70 27.07
N GLY A 156 -15.72 -19.17 26.43
CA GLY A 156 -16.85 -20.01 26.79
C GLY A 156 -18.02 -19.51 25.94
N ARG A 157 -18.79 -20.39 25.28
CA ARG A 157 -20.15 -20.07 24.84
C ARG A 157 -21.06 -21.21 25.26
N ASN A 158 -21.74 -20.97 26.38
CA ASN A 158 -22.72 -21.85 26.98
C ASN A 158 -24.03 -21.73 26.16
N SER A 159 -24.47 -22.82 25.56
CA SER A 159 -25.79 -22.93 24.91
C SER A 159 -26.87 -23.05 25.99
N LYS A 160 -27.68 -22.00 26.18
CA LYS A 160 -28.91 -22.09 26.98
C LYS A 160 -29.93 -22.97 26.24
N LYS A 161 -30.15 -24.18 26.75
CA LYS A 161 -31.28 -25.05 26.40
C LYS A 161 -32.31 -25.04 27.54
N GLY A 162 -33.52 -24.58 27.21
CA GLY A 162 -34.80 -25.09 27.75
C GLY A 162 -35.40 -24.38 28.96
N ARG A 163 -36.62 -23.84 28.80
CA ARG A 163 -37.91 -24.48 29.17
C ARG A 163 -39.00 -23.42 29.40
N ARG A 164 -40.04 -23.43 28.56
CA ARG A 164 -41.43 -23.81 28.92
C ARG A 164 -42.32 -23.70 27.69
#